data_AF-A0AAJ0BFH4-F1
#
_entry.id   AF-A0AAJ0BFH4-F1
#
_cell.length_a   1.000
_cell.length_b   1.000
_cell.length_c   1.000
_cell.angle_alpha   90.00
_cell.angle_beta   90.00
_cell.angle_gamma   90.00
#
_symmetry.space_group_name_H-M   'P 1'
#
loop_
_entity.id
_entity.type
_entity.pdbx_description
1 polymer ?
#
loop_
_entity_poly.entity_id
_entity_poly.type
_entity_poly.pdbx_seq_one_letter_code
_entity_poly.pdbx_strand_id
1 'polypeptide(L)'
;MTGSKYIQALIPAVVNIVYKKLLQYDITARAFTTRSTAFEGPMDEIPDEESPQIIHRKMFLRAYLKKLCSDPTQMEFWEYLDKVGMMHTGLGRTHPLHIEYIHIGAGLAVIQDVLNEAILSHPRLPLPRKIALVKALNKVIWIQNDLFTKWYVHDGEEYTDGMDYGIIEKEGWLHGRKVLHHEDDSDGSDDTVSPTGEDSKEKTKSSEGVCPFTGMVASVSNLKVEDDKPEAEPKQAVARVQE
;
A
#
# COMPACT_ATOMS: atom_id res chain seq x y z
N MET A 1 4.92 -14.10 16.89
CA MET A 1 5.67 -13.02 16.20
C MET A 1 4.83 -12.49 15.04
N THR A 2 4.43 -11.22 15.11
CA THR A 2 3.61 -10.53 14.09
C THR A 2 4.38 -10.38 12.78
N GLY A 3 3.71 -10.62 11.65
CA GLY A 3 4.30 -10.55 10.31
C GLY A 3 4.82 -9.16 9.93
N SER A 4 4.22 -8.12 10.53
CA SER A 4 4.56 -6.71 10.33
C SER A 4 6.03 -6.39 10.59
N LYS A 5 6.68 -7.02 11.58
CA LYS A 5 8.10 -6.75 11.89
C LYS A 5 9.03 -7.05 10.72
N TYR A 6 8.73 -8.09 9.93
CA TYR A 6 9.53 -8.43 8.75
C TYR A 6 9.34 -7.42 7.63
N ILE A 7 8.09 -6.98 7.40
CA ILE A 7 7.78 -5.98 6.38
C ILE A 7 8.41 -4.63 6.78
N GLN A 8 8.30 -4.22 8.04
CA GLN A 8 8.84 -2.96 8.53
C GLN A 8 10.36 -2.86 8.35
N ALA A 9 11.10 -3.96 8.54
CA ALA A 9 12.54 -3.99 8.31
C ALA A 9 12.94 -3.73 6.85
N LEU A 10 12.04 -3.99 5.90
CA LEU A 10 12.27 -3.81 4.46
C LEU A 10 11.93 -2.39 3.98
N ILE A 11 11.12 -1.64 4.75
CA ILE A 11 10.59 -0.33 4.37
C ILE A 11 11.68 0.64 3.86
N PRO A 12 12.84 0.82 4.52
CA PRO A 12 13.84 1.77 4.05
C PRO A 12 14.33 1.48 2.63
N ALA A 13 14.57 0.20 2.31
CA ALA A 13 15.01 -0.23 1.00
C ALA A 13 13.90 -0.10 -0.05
N VAL A 14 12.67 -0.49 0.29
CA VAL A 14 11.49 -0.36 -0.57
C VAL A 14 11.29 1.10 -0.98
N VAL A 15 11.32 2.03 -0.01
CA VAL A 15 11.17 3.46 -0.30
C VAL A 15 12.25 3.97 -1.25
N ASN A 16 13.50 3.59 -1.04
CA ASN A 16 14.58 4.02 -1.95
C ASN A 16 14.38 3.51 -3.38
N ILE A 17 13.98 2.24 -3.55
CA ILE A 17 13.69 1.66 -4.87
C ILE A 17 12.52 2.38 -5.55
N VAL A 18 11.44 2.65 -4.81
CA VAL A 18 10.26 3.35 -5.32
C VAL A 18 10.62 4.76 -5.79
N TYR A 19 11.36 5.54 -5.00
CA TYR A 19 11.74 6.91 -5.41
C TYR A 19 12.71 6.92 -6.59
N LYS A 20 13.66 5.99 -6.65
CA LYS A 20 14.48 5.80 -7.86
C LYS A 20 13.62 5.59 -9.10
N LYS A 21 12.57 4.77 -8.97
CA LYS A 21 11.66 4.48 -10.07
C LYS A 21 10.80 5.70 -10.46
N LEU A 22 10.28 6.43 -9.48
CA LEU A 22 9.46 7.63 -9.71
C LEU A 22 10.27 8.79 -10.30
N LEU A 23 11.55 8.93 -9.94
CA LEU A 23 12.41 9.98 -10.50
C LEU A 23 12.99 9.62 -11.87
N GLN A 24 12.91 8.35 -12.28
CA GLN A 24 13.39 7.89 -13.59
C GLN A 24 12.58 8.46 -14.76
N TYR A 25 11.30 8.79 -14.54
CA TYR A 25 10.41 9.30 -15.59
C TYR A 25 10.02 10.73 -15.31
N ASP A 26 10.05 11.57 -16.33
CA ASP A 26 9.73 12.99 -16.28
C ASP A 26 8.31 13.26 -15.76
N ILE A 27 7.34 12.48 -16.23
CA ILE A 27 5.93 12.62 -15.85
C ILE A 27 5.69 12.39 -14.36
N THR A 28 6.39 11.41 -13.76
CA THR A 28 6.29 11.13 -12.33
C THR A 28 7.20 12.02 -11.49
N ALA A 29 8.38 12.41 -12.01
CA ALA A 29 9.28 13.33 -11.31
C ALA A 29 8.67 14.73 -11.14
N ARG A 30 7.91 15.20 -12.14
CA ARG A 30 7.22 16.50 -12.10
C ARG A 30 6.22 16.62 -10.94
N ALA A 31 5.63 15.52 -10.48
CA ALA A 31 4.74 15.54 -9.32
C ALA A 31 5.43 16.07 -8.04
N PHE A 32 6.76 15.99 -7.97
CA PHE A 32 7.54 16.46 -6.83
C PHE A 32 8.01 17.90 -6.93
N THR A 33 7.65 18.64 -7.99
CA THR A 33 7.88 20.09 -8.04
C THR A 33 6.73 20.86 -7.37
N THR A 34 5.61 20.19 -7.07
CA THR A 34 4.51 20.76 -6.30
C THR A 34 4.81 20.72 -4.80
N ARG A 35 4.70 21.87 -4.14
CA ARG A 35 4.97 22.04 -2.72
C ARG A 35 4.06 21.14 -1.86
N SER A 36 4.60 20.56 -0.79
CA SER A 36 3.80 19.84 0.20
C SER A 36 3.17 20.78 1.22
N THR A 37 1.98 20.44 1.75
CA THR A 37 1.42 21.09 2.95
C THR A 37 2.35 21.00 4.16
N ALA A 38 3.19 19.96 4.22
CA ALA A 38 4.08 19.71 5.37
C ALA A 38 5.53 20.20 5.16
N PHE A 39 5.87 20.77 4.00
CA PHE A 39 7.25 21.13 3.66
C PHE A 39 7.38 22.56 3.11
N GLU A 40 8.05 23.41 3.88
CA GLU A 40 8.32 24.82 3.54
C GLU A 40 9.74 25.08 3.03
N GLY A 41 10.57 24.03 2.90
CA GLY A 41 11.96 24.15 2.45
C GLY A 41 12.12 24.47 0.95
N PRO A 42 13.38 24.52 0.48
CA PRO A 42 13.70 24.74 -0.93
C PRO A 42 13.18 23.59 -1.80
N MET A 43 12.78 23.93 -3.02
CA MET A 43 12.25 22.98 -4.02
C MET A 43 13.12 23.07 -5.26
N ASP A 44 13.78 21.97 -5.61
CA ASP A 44 14.54 21.90 -6.86
C ASP A 44 13.61 21.75 -8.07
N GLU A 45 13.91 22.45 -9.16
CA GLU A 45 13.14 22.38 -10.41
C GLU A 45 13.23 21.01 -11.09
N ILE A 46 14.39 20.35 -10.97
CA ILE A 46 14.65 19.00 -11.45
C ILE A 46 14.99 18.15 -10.22
N PRO A 47 13.99 17.47 -9.62
CA PRO A 47 14.20 16.71 -8.41
C PRO A 47 15.08 15.49 -8.64
N ASP A 48 16.00 15.22 -7.72
CA ASP A 48 16.76 13.99 -7.63
C ASP A 48 16.62 13.34 -6.24
N GLU A 49 17.36 12.26 -6.00
CA GLU A 49 17.24 11.52 -4.74
C GLU A 49 17.67 12.28 -3.48
N GLU A 50 18.51 13.31 -3.65
CA GLU A 50 19.12 14.14 -2.62
C GLU A 50 18.39 15.49 -2.47
N SER A 51 17.51 15.82 -3.43
CA SER A 51 16.64 16.99 -3.34
C SER A 51 15.87 17.03 -1.99
N PRO A 52 15.85 18.18 -1.28
CA PRO A 52 15.22 18.29 0.04
C PRO A 52 13.76 17.85 0.07
N GLN A 53 12.99 18.18 -0.96
CA GLN A 53 11.60 17.77 -1.10
C GLN A 53 11.44 16.26 -1.26
N ILE A 54 12.40 15.59 -1.92
CA ILE A 54 12.39 14.13 -2.10
C ILE A 54 12.74 13.43 -0.80
N ILE A 55 13.74 13.92 -0.06
CA ILE A 55 14.09 13.39 1.26
C ILE A 55 12.87 13.46 2.19
N HIS A 56 12.18 14.60 2.22
CA HIS A 56 10.95 14.77 3.02
C HIS A 56 9.85 13.77 2.60
N ARG A 57 9.63 13.62 1.29
CA ARG A 57 8.63 12.69 0.75
C ARG A 57 8.99 11.22 1.01
N LYS A 58 10.28 10.85 1.00
CA LYS A 58 10.77 9.53 1.43
C LYS A 58 10.42 9.26 2.90
N MET A 59 10.60 10.24 3.80
CA MET A 59 10.21 10.10 5.22
C MET A 59 8.71 9.84 5.39
N PHE A 60 7.88 10.56 4.62
CA PHE A 60 6.43 10.35 4.63
C PHE A 60 6.04 8.96 4.13
N LEU A 61 6.60 8.51 3.00
CA LEU A 61 6.31 7.17 2.48
C LEU A 61 6.76 6.08 3.46
N ARG A 62 7.88 6.25 4.17
CA ARG A 62 8.30 5.31 5.23
C ARG A 62 7.25 5.19 6.33
N ALA A 63 6.76 6.33 6.83
CA ALA A 63 5.72 6.33 7.86
C ALA A 63 4.39 5.73 7.33
N TYR A 64 4.05 6.00 6.07
CA TYR A 64 2.88 5.42 5.42
C TYR A 64 2.96 3.90 5.29
N LEU A 65 4.08 3.36 4.80
CA LEU A 65 4.28 1.90 4.71
C LEU A 65 4.28 1.23 6.09
N LYS A 66 4.70 1.95 7.15
CA LYS A 66 4.53 1.47 8.54
C LYS A 66 3.06 1.44 8.95
N LYS A 67 2.28 2.47 8.60
CA LYS A 67 0.82 2.49 8.84
C LYS A 67 0.14 1.32 8.13
N LEU A 68 0.51 0.96 6.90
CA LEU A 68 -0.01 -0.24 6.21
C LEU A 68 0.25 -1.55 6.96
N CYS A 69 1.25 -1.58 7.85
CA CYS A 69 1.57 -2.72 8.70
C CYS A 69 0.90 -2.66 10.09
N SER A 70 0.08 -1.64 10.36
CA SER A 70 -0.69 -1.48 11.60
C SER A 70 -2.00 -2.28 11.57
N ASP A 71 -2.80 -2.20 12.63
CA ASP A 71 -4.01 -3.01 12.80
C ASP A 71 -5.14 -2.59 11.85
N PRO A 72 -5.51 -3.41 10.83
CA PRO A 72 -6.57 -3.09 9.89
C PRO A 72 -7.98 -3.31 10.46
N THR A 73 -8.12 -3.73 11.72
CA THR A 73 -9.44 -3.83 12.38
C THR A 73 -9.93 -2.48 12.91
N GLN A 74 -9.05 -1.48 13.00
CA GLN A 74 -9.40 -0.13 13.43
C GLN A 74 -9.89 0.69 12.23
N MET A 75 -11.04 1.36 12.36
CA MET A 75 -11.59 2.17 11.26
C MET A 75 -10.65 3.32 10.86
N GLU A 76 -9.94 3.89 11.83
CA GLU A 76 -8.90 4.92 11.62
C GLU A 76 -7.84 4.51 10.59
N PHE A 77 -7.53 3.20 10.48
CA PHE A 77 -6.63 2.69 9.46
C PHE A 77 -7.16 2.98 8.06
N TRP A 78 -8.42 2.63 7.79
CA TRP A 78 -9.04 2.77 6.48
C TRP A 78 -9.36 4.22 6.15
N GLU A 79 -9.83 5.00 7.14
CA GLU A 79 -10.06 6.44 6.98
C GLU A 79 -8.78 7.17 6.56
N TYR A 80 -7.64 6.81 7.16
CA TYR A 80 -6.38 7.42 6.78
C TYR A 80 -5.95 7.04 5.35
N LEU A 81 -6.14 5.78 4.95
CA LEU A 81 -5.88 5.34 3.58
C LEU A 81 -6.77 6.09 2.58
N ASP A 82 -8.07 6.20 2.86
CA ASP A 82 -9.02 6.96 2.05
C ASP A 82 -8.62 8.43 1.90
N LYS A 83 -8.21 9.08 3.02
CA LYS A 83 -7.69 10.44 3.02
C LYS A 83 -6.45 10.60 2.12
N VAL A 84 -5.54 9.62 2.10
CA VAL A 84 -4.39 9.69 1.19
C VAL A 84 -4.85 9.63 -0.26
N GLY A 85 -5.88 8.85 -0.59
CA GLY A 85 -6.51 8.87 -1.91
C GLY A 85 -6.99 10.26 -2.32
N MET A 86 -7.79 10.90 -1.46
CA MET A 86 -8.26 12.29 -1.63
C MET A 86 -7.10 13.27 -1.87
N MET A 87 -6.01 13.15 -1.12
CA MET A 87 -4.87 14.07 -1.27
C MET A 87 -4.20 14.00 -2.65
N HIS A 88 -4.30 12.87 -3.37
CA HIS A 88 -3.71 12.75 -4.71
C HIS A 88 -4.60 13.35 -5.81
N THR A 89 -5.81 13.79 -5.48
CA THR A 89 -6.73 14.49 -6.40
C THR A 89 -6.73 16.01 -6.20
N GLY A 90 -5.85 16.52 -5.35
CA GLY A 90 -5.70 17.95 -5.06
C GLY A 90 -6.55 18.46 -3.89
N LEU A 91 -7.46 17.63 -3.38
CA LEU A 91 -8.29 17.93 -2.22
C LEU A 91 -7.52 17.74 -0.90
N GLY A 92 -7.95 18.41 0.17
CA GLY A 92 -7.33 18.27 1.50
C GLY A 92 -5.87 18.74 1.58
N ARG A 93 -5.44 19.61 0.65
CA ARG A 93 -4.08 20.15 0.57
C ARG A 93 -4.09 21.67 0.44
N THR A 94 -3.09 22.34 1.01
CA THR A 94 -2.87 23.78 0.79
C THR A 94 -2.41 24.06 -0.65
N HIS A 95 -1.59 23.15 -1.18
CA HIS A 95 -1.10 23.20 -2.56
C HIS A 95 -1.64 21.96 -3.30
N PRO A 96 -2.58 22.13 -4.24
CA PRO A 96 -3.18 21.02 -4.97
C PRO A 96 -2.15 20.18 -5.70
N LEU A 97 -2.24 18.86 -5.51
CA LEU A 97 -1.45 17.85 -6.22
C LEU A 97 -2.42 16.97 -6.98
N HIS A 98 -2.32 16.95 -8.31
CA HIS A 98 -3.11 16.06 -9.14
C HIS A 98 -2.21 14.97 -9.71
N ILE A 99 -2.47 13.73 -9.34
CA ILE A 99 -1.80 12.55 -9.91
C ILE A 99 -2.83 11.77 -10.68
N GLU A 100 -2.58 11.49 -11.95
CA GLU A 100 -3.48 10.68 -12.75
C GLU A 100 -3.57 9.26 -12.18
N TYR A 101 -4.79 8.71 -12.12
CA TYR A 101 -5.02 7.40 -11.51
C TYR A 101 -4.18 6.27 -12.14
N ILE A 102 -3.84 6.36 -13.43
CA ILE A 102 -2.92 5.42 -14.07
C ILE A 102 -1.53 5.40 -13.40
N HIS A 103 -1.03 6.56 -12.97
CA HIS A 103 0.24 6.68 -12.26
C HIS A 103 0.13 6.16 -10.82
N ILE A 104 -1.03 6.34 -10.17
CA ILE A 104 -1.33 5.72 -8.87
C ILE A 104 -1.25 4.19 -8.98
N GLY A 105 -2.00 3.60 -9.93
CA GLY A 105 -2.03 2.16 -10.13
C GLY A 105 -0.64 1.58 -10.46
N ALA A 106 0.12 2.25 -11.34
CA ALA A 106 1.49 1.86 -11.66
C ALA A 106 2.42 1.95 -10.44
N GLY A 107 2.31 3.02 -9.64
CA GLY A 107 3.10 3.19 -8.42
C GLY A 107 2.81 2.13 -7.36
N LEU A 108 1.52 1.80 -7.15
CA LEU A 108 1.11 0.72 -6.25
C LEU A 108 1.62 -0.65 -6.73
N ALA A 109 1.60 -0.91 -8.05
CA ALA A 109 2.16 -2.13 -8.61
C ALA A 109 3.66 -2.27 -8.33
N VAL A 110 4.44 -1.18 -8.47
CA VAL A 110 5.88 -1.17 -8.12
C VAL A 110 6.09 -1.46 -6.64
N ILE A 111 5.32 -0.81 -5.74
CA ILE A 111 5.42 -1.06 -4.30
C ILE A 111 5.12 -2.53 -3.99
N GLN A 112 4.05 -3.08 -4.57
CA GLN A 112 3.65 -4.47 -4.38
C GLN A 112 4.72 -5.44 -4.87
N ASP A 113 5.29 -5.20 -6.05
CA ASP A 113 6.34 -6.04 -6.64
C ASP A 113 7.58 -6.11 -5.75
N VAL A 114 8.11 -4.95 -5.35
CA VAL A 114 9.31 -4.85 -4.49
C VAL A 114 9.07 -5.51 -3.13
N LEU A 115 7.90 -5.32 -2.53
CA LEU A 115 7.56 -5.97 -1.26
C LEU A 115 7.42 -7.49 -1.41
N ASN A 116 6.80 -7.97 -2.48
CA ASN A 116 6.65 -9.39 -2.75
C ASN A 116 8.00 -10.07 -2.98
N GLU A 117 8.87 -9.48 -3.79
CA GLU A 117 10.23 -9.97 -4.02
C GLU A 117 10.99 -10.08 -2.70
N ALA A 118 10.94 -9.04 -1.87
CA ALA A 118 11.64 -9.01 -0.59
C ALA A 118 11.11 -10.04 0.42
N ILE A 119 9.78 -10.25 0.48
CA ILE A 119 9.16 -11.28 1.33
C ILE A 119 9.55 -12.69 0.84
N LEU A 120 9.45 -12.93 -0.46
CA LEU A 120 9.72 -14.25 -1.06
C LEU A 120 11.21 -14.61 -0.98
N SER A 121 12.10 -13.62 -1.05
CA SER A 121 13.55 -13.79 -0.95
C SER A 121 14.06 -13.91 0.50
N HIS A 122 13.20 -13.70 1.51
CA HIS A 122 13.65 -13.70 2.91
C HIS A 122 14.22 -15.08 3.33
N PRO A 123 15.48 -15.16 3.81
CA PRO A 123 16.18 -16.45 3.95
C PRO A 123 15.64 -17.33 5.10
N ARG A 124 15.08 -16.71 6.14
CA ARG A 124 14.65 -17.42 7.36
C ARG A 124 13.14 -17.57 7.53
N LEU A 125 12.35 -17.09 6.57
CA LEU A 125 10.88 -17.18 6.66
C LEU A 125 10.41 -18.49 6.02
N PRO A 126 9.67 -19.35 6.74
CA PRO A 126 9.09 -20.56 6.15
C PRO A 126 8.13 -20.21 5.01
N LEU A 127 8.09 -21.05 3.97
CA LEU A 127 7.24 -20.83 2.79
C LEU A 127 5.76 -20.55 3.14
N PRO A 128 5.10 -21.30 4.06
CA PRO A 128 3.72 -20.98 4.44
C PRO A 128 3.55 -19.57 5.00
N ARG A 129 4.56 -19.06 5.71
CA ARG A 129 4.53 -17.70 6.26
C ARG A 129 4.72 -16.65 5.16
N LYS A 130 5.61 -16.89 4.20
CA LYS A 130 5.80 -16.03 3.02
C LYS A 130 4.49 -15.90 2.24
N ILE A 131 3.83 -17.02 1.95
CA ILE A 131 2.53 -17.06 1.26
C ILE A 131 1.48 -16.25 2.04
N ALA A 132 1.38 -16.45 3.35
CA ALA A 132 0.43 -15.71 4.17
C ALA A 132 0.68 -14.20 4.17
N LEU A 133 1.94 -13.76 4.22
CA LEU A 133 2.32 -12.36 4.15
C LEU A 133 1.97 -11.73 2.81
N VAL A 134 2.36 -12.37 1.70
CA VAL A 134 2.03 -11.90 0.34
C VAL A 134 0.51 -11.78 0.16
N LYS A 135 -0.26 -12.79 0.57
CA LYS A 135 -1.72 -12.75 0.50
C LYS A 135 -2.33 -11.62 1.33
N ALA A 136 -1.81 -11.38 2.54
CA ALA A 136 -2.30 -10.32 3.40
C ALA A 136 -1.97 -8.93 2.83
N LEU A 137 -0.73 -8.73 2.40
CA LEU A 137 -0.27 -7.47 1.82
C LEU A 137 -1.04 -7.13 0.54
N ASN A 138 -1.20 -8.09 -0.37
CA ASN A 138 -1.94 -7.86 -1.61
C ASN A 138 -3.38 -7.41 -1.31
N LYS A 139 -4.08 -8.04 -0.36
CA LYS A 139 -5.44 -7.61 0.02
C LYS A 139 -5.48 -6.15 0.48
N VAL A 140 -4.52 -5.74 1.32
CA VAL A 140 -4.45 -4.36 1.81
C VAL A 140 -4.19 -3.38 0.66
N ILE A 141 -3.25 -3.69 -0.23
CA ILE A 141 -2.92 -2.85 -1.39
C ILE A 141 -4.12 -2.72 -2.33
N TRP A 142 -4.86 -3.81 -2.59
CA TRP A 142 -6.06 -3.76 -3.43
C TRP A 142 -7.19 -2.95 -2.80
N ILE A 143 -7.45 -3.09 -1.49
CA ILE A 143 -8.45 -2.26 -0.81
C ILE A 143 -8.02 -0.79 -0.81
N GLN A 144 -6.74 -0.50 -0.55
CA GLN A 144 -6.20 0.85 -0.66
C GLN A 144 -6.41 1.43 -2.06
N ASN A 145 -6.15 0.63 -3.11
CA ASN A 145 -6.37 1.04 -4.48
C ASN A 145 -7.84 1.42 -4.75
N ASP A 146 -8.79 0.61 -4.27
CA ASP A 146 -10.22 0.91 -4.41
C ASP A 146 -10.61 2.20 -3.67
N LEU A 147 -10.09 2.39 -2.44
CA LEU A 147 -10.27 3.63 -1.69
C LEU A 147 -9.71 4.85 -2.45
N PHE A 148 -8.56 4.71 -3.10
CA PHE A 148 -7.99 5.78 -3.92
C PHE A 148 -8.88 6.04 -5.14
N THR A 149 -9.31 4.98 -5.83
CA THR A 149 -10.15 5.04 -7.03
C THR A 149 -11.45 5.80 -6.79
N LYS A 150 -12.05 5.66 -5.59
CA LYS A 150 -13.25 6.40 -5.19
C LYS A 150 -13.15 7.91 -5.47
N TRP A 151 -11.97 8.49 -5.33
CA TRP A 151 -11.72 9.91 -5.53
C TRP A 151 -11.50 10.33 -6.99
N TYR A 152 -11.34 9.36 -7.90
CA TYR A 152 -11.15 9.57 -9.34
C TYR A 152 -12.39 9.23 -10.17
N VAL A 153 -13.42 8.63 -9.55
CA VAL A 153 -14.67 8.27 -10.22
C VAL A 153 -15.67 9.40 -10.00
N HIS A 154 -16.21 9.91 -11.11
CA HIS A 154 -17.21 10.98 -11.11
C HIS A 154 -18.66 10.46 -11.00
N ASP A 155 -18.85 9.14 -11.02
CA ASP A 155 -20.18 8.53 -10.92
C ASP A 155 -20.79 8.79 -9.54
N GLY A 156 -21.96 9.42 -9.50
CA GLY A 156 -22.61 9.82 -8.26
C GLY A 156 -22.16 11.18 -7.69
N GLU A 157 -21.34 11.95 -8.42
CA GLU A 157 -21.02 13.34 -8.04
C GLU A 157 -22.27 14.22 -7.95
N GLU A 158 -23.32 13.92 -8.71
CA GLU A 158 -24.63 14.59 -8.62
C GLU A 158 -25.28 14.47 -7.22
N TYR A 159 -24.81 13.53 -6.38
CA TYR A 159 -25.25 13.38 -5.00
C TYR A 159 -24.32 14.06 -3.98
N THR A 160 -23.25 14.70 -4.43
CA THR A 160 -22.23 15.34 -3.58
C THR A 160 -22.40 16.85 -3.45
N ASP A 161 -23.43 17.43 -4.07
CA ASP A 161 -23.75 18.87 -3.98
C ASP A 161 -23.81 19.34 -2.51
N GLY A 162 -22.86 20.20 -2.12
CA GLY A 162 -22.74 20.75 -0.77
C GLY A 162 -21.91 19.91 0.21
N MET A 163 -21.24 18.85 -0.23
CA MET A 163 -20.24 18.17 0.60
C MET A 163 -19.01 19.05 0.80
N ASP A 164 -18.85 19.56 2.01
CA ASP A 164 -17.57 20.12 2.47
C ASP A 164 -16.60 18.95 2.73
N TYR A 165 -15.58 18.82 1.88
CA TYR A 165 -14.51 17.83 2.04
C TYR A 165 -13.60 18.12 3.25
N GLY A 166 -13.93 19.14 4.04
CA GLY A 166 -13.42 19.38 5.37
C GLY A 166 -12.17 20.23 5.42
N ILE A 167 -11.68 20.41 6.65
CA ILE A 167 -10.52 21.24 6.96
C ILE A 167 -9.26 20.62 6.36
N ILE A 168 -8.43 21.46 5.71
CA ILE A 168 -7.09 21.06 5.27
C ILE A 168 -6.26 20.74 6.52
N GLU A 169 -6.13 19.46 6.81
CA GLU A 169 -5.29 18.95 7.89
C GLU A 169 -3.85 18.71 7.40
N LYS A 170 -2.90 18.75 8.33
CA LYS A 170 -1.49 18.44 8.04
C LYS A 170 -1.32 16.98 7.58
N GLU A 171 -0.36 16.74 6.68
CA GLU A 171 -0.01 15.38 6.25
C GLU A 171 0.36 14.54 7.49
N GLY A 172 -0.21 13.34 7.61
CA GLY A 172 0.02 12.43 8.75
C GLY A 172 -0.93 12.61 9.94
N TRP A 173 -1.92 13.49 9.82
CA TRP A 173 -2.95 13.72 10.84
C TRP A 173 -4.30 13.19 10.36
N LEU A 174 -5.19 12.87 11.30
CA LEU A 174 -6.58 12.50 11.06
C LEU A 174 -7.42 12.91 12.28
N HIS A 175 -8.49 13.67 12.05
CA HIS A 175 -9.38 14.19 13.11
C HIS A 175 -8.61 14.93 14.22
N GLY A 176 -7.63 15.76 13.84
CA GLY A 176 -6.79 16.53 14.76
C GLY A 176 -5.77 15.69 15.55
N ARG A 177 -5.62 14.38 15.27
CA ARG A 177 -4.63 13.51 15.91
C ARG A 177 -3.56 13.08 14.92
N LYS A 178 -2.31 13.03 15.36
CA LYS A 178 -1.19 12.52 14.55
C LYS A 178 -1.29 10.99 14.48
N VAL A 179 -1.38 10.45 13.27
CA VAL A 179 -1.54 8.99 13.02
C VAL A 179 -0.34 8.37 12.31
N LEU A 180 0.53 9.20 11.74
CA LEU A 180 1.85 8.80 11.24
C LEU A 180 2.94 9.26 12.20
N HIS A 181 3.74 8.30 12.67
CA HIS A 181 4.89 8.56 13.54
C HIS A 181 6.19 8.31 12.76
N HIS A 182 7.07 9.30 12.76
CA HIS A 182 8.43 9.21 12.23
C HIS A 182 9.39 8.65 13.29
N GLU A 183 10.53 8.10 12.87
CA GLU A 183 11.52 7.54 13.81
C GLU A 183 12.13 8.62 14.71
N ASP A 184 12.13 9.87 14.26
CA ASP A 184 12.63 11.03 15.02
C ASP A 184 11.58 11.64 15.96
N ASP A 185 10.35 11.14 15.97
CA ASP A 185 9.29 11.62 16.88
C ASP A 185 9.39 11.02 18.29
N SER A 186 10.40 10.19 18.56
CA SER A 186 10.64 9.63 19.90
C SER A 186 11.49 10.57 20.76
N ASP A 187 10.96 11.75 21.07
CA ASP A 187 11.35 12.47 22.28
C ASP A 187 10.18 13.34 22.74
N GLY A 188 9.65 13.04 23.92
CA GLY A 188 8.48 13.71 24.50
C GLY A 188 7.46 12.75 25.08
N SER A 189 7.77 12.18 26.23
CA SER A 189 6.80 11.57 27.12
C SER A 189 5.64 12.53 27.45
N ASP A 190 4.41 12.05 27.44
CA ASP A 190 3.47 12.38 28.50
C ASP A 190 2.57 11.17 28.80
N ASP A 191 2.91 10.50 29.90
CA ASP A 191 2.07 9.55 30.60
C ASP A 191 1.12 10.32 31.52
N THR A 192 -0.12 10.56 31.10
CA THR A 192 -1.28 10.86 31.98
C THR A 192 -2.55 10.68 31.14
N VAL A 193 -3.65 9.98 31.49
CA VAL A 193 -4.22 9.43 32.73
C VAL A 193 -5.33 8.43 32.31
N SER A 194 -5.48 7.33 33.05
CA SER A 194 -6.63 6.38 33.00
C SER A 194 -7.79 6.85 33.93
N PRO A 195 -8.84 6.04 34.20
CA PRO A 195 -9.95 5.61 33.38
C PRO A 195 -11.31 6.11 33.96
N THR A 196 -12.35 6.26 33.13
CA THR A 196 -13.75 6.25 33.65
C THR A 196 -14.57 5.31 32.79
N GLY A 197 -14.96 4.18 33.38
CA GLY A 197 -15.86 3.23 32.77
C GLY A 197 -17.30 3.69 32.86
N GLU A 198 -18.12 3.20 31.94
CA GLU A 198 -19.53 2.93 32.18
C GLU A 198 -19.95 1.74 31.31
N ASP A 199 -20.42 0.71 31.99
CA ASP A 199 -21.03 -0.50 31.44
C ASP A 199 -22.30 -0.16 30.66
N SER A 200 -22.44 -0.69 29.45
CA SER A 200 -23.76 -1.01 28.90
C SER A 200 -23.66 -2.23 27.99
N LYS A 201 -24.08 -3.37 28.55
CA LYS A 201 -24.37 -4.60 27.80
C LYS A 201 -25.57 -4.36 26.89
N GLU A 202 -25.39 -4.54 25.59
CA GLU A 202 -26.51 -4.90 24.73
C GLU A 202 -26.11 -6.00 23.74
N LYS A 203 -26.80 -7.12 23.84
CA LYS A 203 -26.69 -8.28 22.96
C LYS A 203 -27.47 -7.99 21.68
N THR A 204 -26.82 -8.07 20.53
CA THR A 204 -27.54 -8.18 19.25
C THR A 204 -27.02 -9.36 18.45
N LYS A 205 -27.99 -10.18 18.02
CA LYS A 205 -27.82 -11.49 17.39
C LYS A 205 -27.10 -11.37 16.04
N SER A 206 -26.16 -12.27 15.82
CA SER A 206 -25.55 -12.58 14.53
C SER A 206 -26.61 -13.03 13.50
N SER A 207 -26.77 -12.27 12.42
CA SER A 207 -27.31 -12.80 11.18
C SER A 207 -26.15 -13.34 10.34
N GLU A 208 -26.20 -14.63 10.04
CA GLU A 208 -25.26 -15.29 9.14
C GLU A 208 -25.42 -14.73 7.72
N GLY A 209 -24.49 -13.89 7.30
CA GLY A 209 -24.36 -13.46 5.92
C GLY A 209 -23.78 -14.59 5.07
N VAL A 210 -24.61 -15.19 4.22
CA VAL A 210 -24.21 -16.16 3.20
C VAL A 210 -23.25 -15.49 2.22
N CYS A 211 -21.96 -15.85 2.27
CA CYS A 211 -20.96 -15.35 1.33
C CYS A 211 -21.17 -15.97 -0.07
N PRO A 212 -21.29 -15.17 -1.15
CA PRO A 212 -21.51 -15.66 -2.52
C PRO A 212 -20.31 -16.42 -3.11
N PHE A 213 -19.14 -16.40 -2.45
CA PHE A 213 -17.92 -17.06 -2.91
C PHE A 213 -17.70 -18.49 -2.36
N THR A 214 -18.68 -19.05 -1.64
CA THR A 214 -18.57 -20.42 -1.07
C THR A 214 -18.30 -21.48 -2.15
N GLY A 215 -18.77 -21.27 -3.39
CA GLY A 215 -18.53 -22.18 -4.52
C GLY A 215 -17.10 -22.18 -5.06
N MET A 216 -16.30 -21.14 -4.81
CA MET A 216 -14.98 -20.99 -5.44
C MET A 216 -13.89 -21.78 -4.71
N VAL A 217 -14.02 -21.96 -3.39
CA VAL A 217 -13.08 -22.74 -2.56
C VAL A 217 -13.12 -24.24 -2.91
N ALA A 218 -14.30 -24.74 -3.30
CA ALA A 218 -14.47 -26.13 -3.75
C ALA A 218 -13.74 -26.41 -5.07
N SER A 219 -13.63 -25.41 -5.95
CA SER A 219 -13.01 -25.59 -7.27
C SER A 219 -11.48 -25.69 -7.21
N VAL A 220 -10.83 -24.94 -6.31
CA VAL A 220 -9.36 -24.98 -6.15
C VAL A 220 -8.87 -26.27 -5.49
N SER A 221 -9.73 -26.93 -4.69
CA SER A 221 -9.39 -28.16 -3.98
C SER A 221 -9.28 -29.39 -4.90
N ASN A 222 -9.79 -29.31 -6.13
CA ASN A 222 -9.83 -30.42 -7.10
C ASN A 222 -8.78 -30.34 -8.22
N LEU A 223 -7.87 -29.35 -8.19
CA LEU A 223 -6.77 -29.27 -9.15
C LEU A 223 -5.61 -30.14 -8.66
N LYS A 224 -5.54 -31.37 -9.17
CA LYS A 224 -4.32 -32.18 -9.13
C LYS A 224 -3.50 -31.86 -10.38
N VAL A 225 -2.24 -31.47 -10.18
CA VAL A 225 -1.24 -31.37 -11.25
C VAL A 225 -0.79 -32.80 -11.57
N GLU A 226 -0.99 -33.25 -12.81
CA GLU A 226 -0.41 -34.49 -13.29
C GLU A 226 1.07 -34.24 -13.61
N ASP A 227 1.97 -35.04 -13.02
CA ASP A 227 3.39 -35.05 -13.34
C ASP A 227 3.58 -35.71 -14.72
N ASP A 228 3.86 -34.90 -15.73
CA ASP A 228 4.15 -35.37 -17.08
C ASP A 228 5.53 -36.03 -17.10
N LYS A 229 5.58 -37.35 -17.32
CA LYS A 229 6.84 -38.09 -17.50
C LYS A 229 7.39 -37.79 -18.90
N PRO A 230 8.72 -37.57 -19.06
CA PRO A 230 9.28 -37.31 -20.37
C PRO A 230 9.17 -38.57 -21.26
N GLU A 231 8.50 -38.44 -22.39
CA GLU A 231 8.47 -39.41 -23.47
C GLU A 231 9.88 -39.60 -24.05
N ALA A 232 10.30 -40.85 -24.23
CA ALA A 232 11.62 -41.20 -24.74
C ALA A 232 11.75 -40.83 -26.23
N GLU A 233 12.84 -40.15 -26.57
CA GLU A 233 13.18 -39.77 -27.96
C GLU A 233 13.29 -40.98 -28.91
N PRO A 234 12.81 -40.88 -30.16
CA PRO A 234 12.98 -41.93 -31.15
C PRO A 234 14.43 -41.93 -31.69
N LYS A 235 15.07 -43.10 -31.66
CA LYS A 235 16.41 -43.33 -32.21
C LYS A 235 16.42 -43.07 -33.73
N GLN A 236 17.21 -42.10 -34.19
CA GLN A 236 17.54 -41.94 -35.61
C GLN A 236 18.42 -43.11 -36.08
N ALA A 237 17.97 -43.80 -37.13
CA ALA A 237 18.76 -44.77 -37.87
C ALA A 237 19.76 -44.04 -38.78
N VAL A 238 21.05 -44.28 -38.59
CA VAL A 238 22.12 -43.77 -39.45
C VAL A 238 22.16 -44.62 -40.72
N ALA A 239 21.71 -44.07 -41.84
CA ALA A 239 21.91 -44.65 -43.16
C ALA A 239 23.31 -44.29 -43.66
N ARG A 240 24.13 -45.33 -43.84
CA ARG A 240 25.47 -45.30 -44.41
C ARG A 240 25.34 -45.16 -45.93
N VAL A 241 25.86 -44.07 -46.51
CA VAL A 241 26.03 -43.94 -47.96
C VAL A 241 27.49 -44.22 -48.30
N GLN A 242 27.72 -45.31 -49.02
CA GLN A 242 28.92 -45.54 -49.83
C GLN A 242 28.53 -45.26 -51.28
N GLU A 243 29.11 -44.22 -51.87
CA GLU A 243 29.85 -44.20 -53.15
C GLU A 243 30.31 -42.76 -53.44
#